data_AF-A0A9D9YDX6-F1
#
_entry.id   AF-A0A9D9YDX6-F1
#
_cell.length_a   1.000
_cell.length_b   1.000
_cell.length_c   1.000
_cell.angle_alpha   90.00
_cell.angle_beta   90.00
_cell.angle_gamma   90.00
#
_symmetry.space_group_name_H-M   'P 1'
#
loop_
_entity.id
_entity.type
_entity.pdbx_description
1 polymer ?
#
loop_
_entity_poly.entity_id
_entity_poly.type
_entity_poly.pdbx_seq_one_letter_code
_entity_poly.pdbx_strand_id
1 'polypeptide(L)'
;MDLPLKVPNELASEYEPAIKSALVAEFALVPDTLHLLLEDEDGAYWSREEPGTLCVLVLGQENGHLYLVTGRWDEEQGCLQDFKCGMLG
;
A
#
# COMPACT_ATOMS: atom_id res chain seq x y z
N MET A 1 -23.59 4.12 -9.76
CA MET A 1 -22.78 5.33 -9.98
C MET A 1 -21.37 4.91 -9.62
N ASP A 2 -20.55 4.61 -10.62
CA ASP A 2 -19.13 4.34 -10.42
C ASP A 2 -18.48 5.65 -10.00
N LEU A 3 -18.25 5.82 -8.69
CA LEU A 3 -17.33 6.85 -8.23
C LEU A 3 -15.97 6.55 -8.87
N PRO A 4 -15.23 7.56 -9.35
CA PRO A 4 -13.88 7.32 -9.81
C PRO A 4 -13.08 6.89 -8.58
N LEU A 5 -12.86 5.58 -8.44
CA LEU A 5 -11.85 5.04 -7.52
C LEU A 5 -10.60 5.88 -7.77
N LYS A 6 -10.12 6.58 -6.72
CA LYS A 6 -8.90 7.40 -6.79
C LYS A 6 -7.81 6.59 -7.48
N VAL A 7 -6.97 7.25 -8.26
CA VAL A 7 -5.86 6.58 -8.95
C VAL A 7 -4.99 5.90 -7.88
N PRO A 8 -4.73 4.57 -7.99
CA PRO A 8 -4.03 3.82 -6.96
C PRO A 8 -2.74 4.47 -6.46
N ASN A 9 -1.91 4.96 -7.38
CA ASN A 9 -0.63 5.57 -7.06
C ASN A 9 -0.80 6.89 -6.29
N GLU A 10 -1.77 7.72 -6.66
CA GLU A 10 -2.07 8.96 -5.93
C GLU A 10 -2.56 8.66 -4.51
N LEU A 11 -3.43 7.67 -4.38
CA LEU A 11 -3.94 7.24 -3.08
C LEU A 11 -2.84 6.62 -2.21
N ALA A 12 -1.99 5.76 -2.79
CA ALA A 12 -0.85 5.19 -2.10
C ALA A 12 0.14 6.26 -1.63
N SER A 13 0.35 7.32 -2.43
CA SER A 13 1.16 8.47 -2.04
C SER A 13 0.55 9.24 -0.87
N GLU A 14 -0.77 9.49 -0.89
CA GLU A 14 -1.51 10.15 0.20
C GLU A 14 -1.39 9.36 1.52
N TYR A 15 -1.39 8.03 1.44
CA TYR A 15 -1.32 7.13 2.60
C TYR A 15 0.09 6.55 2.85
N GLU A 16 1.13 7.08 2.21
CA GLU A 16 2.50 6.57 2.37
C GLU A 16 2.92 6.45 3.85
N PRO A 17 2.67 7.44 4.74
CA PRO A 17 3.03 7.31 6.14
C PRO A 17 2.31 6.15 6.85
N ALA A 18 1.03 5.90 6.52
CA ALA A 18 0.25 4.81 7.10
C ALA A 18 0.73 3.45 6.60
N ILE A 19 1.03 3.35 5.30
CA ILE A 19 1.58 2.15 4.66
C ILE A 19 2.93 1.77 5.28
N LYS A 20 3.84 2.75 5.40
CA LYS A 20 5.15 2.54 6.05
C LYS A 20 4.99 2.16 7.52
N SER A 21 4.10 2.84 8.25
CA SER A 21 3.81 2.52 9.65
C SER A 21 3.34 1.08 9.83
N ALA A 22 2.48 0.57 8.93
CA ALA A 22 2.01 -0.81 8.97
C ALA A 22 3.15 -1.83 8.77
N LEU A 23 4.10 -1.55 7.86
CA LEU A 23 5.28 -2.40 7.66
C LEU A 23 6.24 -2.37 8.85
N VAL A 24 6.44 -1.20 9.45
CA VAL A 24 7.26 -1.03 10.65
C VAL A 24 6.67 -1.79 11.82
N ALA A 25 5.34 -1.75 11.99
CA ALA A 25 4.65 -2.47 13.05
C ALA A 25 4.72 -4.00 12.88
N GLU A 26 4.57 -4.50 11.65
CA GLU A 26 4.54 -5.94 11.37
C GLU A 26 5.95 -6.57 11.34
N PHE A 27 6.90 -5.89 10.68
CA PHE A 27 8.22 -6.45 10.36
C PHE A 27 9.39 -5.78 11.11
N ALA A 28 9.11 -4.84 12.01
CA ALA A 28 10.11 -4.08 12.77
C ALA A 28 11.16 -3.38 11.88
N LEU A 29 10.73 -2.87 10.72
CA LEU A 29 11.58 -2.19 9.73
C LEU A 29 11.84 -0.73 10.11
N VAL A 30 12.82 -0.11 9.46
CA VAL A 30 13.10 1.33 9.59
C VAL A 30 12.28 2.09 8.53
N PRO A 31 11.44 3.08 8.90
CA PRO A 31 10.57 3.77 7.94
C PRO A 31 11.33 4.43 6.77
N ASP A 32 12.50 5.00 7.05
CA ASP A 32 13.34 5.68 6.05
C ASP A 32 13.99 4.73 5.04
N THR A 33 14.01 3.42 5.31
CA THR A 33 14.54 2.40 4.39
C THR A 33 13.45 1.78 3.52
N LEU A 34 12.21 2.24 3.63
CA LEU A 34 11.07 1.78 2.84
C LEU A 34 10.80 2.71 1.67
N HIS A 35 10.72 2.14 0.46
CA HIS A 35 10.43 2.88 -0.76
C HIS A 35 9.21 2.30 -1.47
N LEU A 36 8.15 3.09 -1.63
CA LEU A 36 6.97 2.67 -2.39
C LEU A 36 7.32 2.77 -3.88
N LEU A 37 6.94 1.76 -4.65
CA LEU A 37 7.27 1.68 -6.09
C LEU A 37 6.28 2.48 -6.96
N LEU A 38 5.88 3.68 -6.54
CA LEU A 38 4.81 4.44 -7.20
C LEU A 38 5.16 4.96 -8.60
N GLU A 39 6.43 4.91 -8.98
CA GLU A 39 6.90 5.22 -10.33
C GLU A 39 6.56 4.10 -11.33
N ASP A 40 6.34 2.88 -10.83
CA ASP A 40 5.91 1.73 -11.62
C ASP A 40 4.38 1.70 -11.76
N GLU A 41 3.89 1.33 -12.95
CA GLU A 41 2.44 1.19 -13.21
C GLU A 41 1.80 0.14 -12.29
N ASP A 42 2.55 -0.91 -11.93
CA ASP A 42 2.13 -1.99 -11.03
C ASP A 42 2.53 -1.74 -9.57
N GLY A 43 3.11 -0.59 -9.24
CA GLY A 43 3.55 -0.25 -7.89
C GLY A 43 2.41 -0.03 -6.90
N ALA A 44 1.25 0.40 -7.41
CA ALA A 44 0.00 0.45 -6.67
C ALA A 44 -1.16 0.10 -7.60
N TYR A 45 -2.08 -0.75 -7.15
CA TYR A 45 -3.21 -1.19 -7.95
C TYR A 45 -4.40 -1.58 -7.09
N TRP A 46 -5.59 -1.55 -7.67
CA TRP A 46 -6.78 -2.12 -7.02
C TRP A 46 -6.79 -3.65 -7.22
N SER A 47 -7.00 -4.38 -6.13
CA SER A 47 -7.12 -5.84 -6.17
C SER A 47 -8.26 -6.27 -7.09
N ARG A 48 -7.98 -7.26 -7.94
CA ARG A 48 -8.99 -7.88 -8.82
C ARG A 48 -9.82 -8.95 -8.10
N GLU A 49 -9.28 -9.48 -7.01
CA GLU A 49 -9.92 -10.55 -6.22
C GLU A 49 -10.76 -9.97 -5.08
N GLU A 50 -10.30 -8.88 -4.47
CA GLU A 50 -10.95 -8.22 -3.34
C GLU A 50 -11.31 -6.77 -3.71
N PRO A 51 -12.51 -6.52 -4.25
CA PRO A 51 -12.96 -5.18 -4.64
C PRO A 51 -12.83 -4.16 -3.50
N GLY A 52 -12.32 -2.97 -3.83
CA GLY A 52 -12.08 -1.90 -2.86
C GLY A 52 -10.80 -2.07 -2.04
N THR A 53 -9.94 -3.03 -2.36
CA THR A 53 -8.64 -3.20 -1.69
C THR A 53 -7.52 -2.60 -2.54
N LEU A 54 -6.83 -1.60 -2.01
CA LEU A 54 -5.62 -1.05 -2.60
C LEU A 54 -4.45 -1.96 -2.24
N CYS A 55 -3.70 -2.38 -3.24
CA CYS A 55 -2.44 -3.10 -3.13
C CYS A 55 -1.29 -2.15 -3.44
N VAL A 56 -0.25 -2.12 -2.61
CA VAL A 56 0.93 -1.26 -2.77
C VAL A 56 2.19 -2.08 -2.58
N LEU A 57 3.11 -1.99 -3.54
CA LEU A 57 4.42 -2.61 -3.48
C LEU A 57 5.42 -1.66 -2.83
N VAL A 58 6.17 -2.20 -1.87
CA VAL A 58 7.18 -1.46 -1.10
C VAL A 58 8.47 -2.24 -1.06
N LEU A 59 9.58 -1.61 -1.46
CA LEU A 59 10.91 -2.18 -1.40
C LEU A 59 11.61 -1.76 -0.10
N GLY A 60 12.06 -2.75 0.68
CA GLY A 60 12.99 -2.52 1.78
C GLY A 60 14.40 -2.36 1.24
N GLN A 61 14.92 -1.14 1.21
CA GLN A 61 16.24 -0.86 0.63
C GLN A 61 17.39 -1.48 1.43
N GLU A 62 17.21 -1.67 2.74
CA GLU A 62 18.24 -2.23 3.62
C GLU A 62 18.37 -3.75 3.48
N ASN A 63 17.25 -4.45 3.36
CA ASN A 63 17.20 -5.91 3.32
C ASN A 63 16.97 -6.48 1.91
N GLY A 64 16.63 -5.65 0.94
CA GLY A 64 16.36 -6.03 -0.45
C GLY A 64 15.04 -6.79 -0.63
N HIS A 65 14.17 -6.84 0.38
CA HIS A 65 12.90 -7.55 0.30
C HIS A 65 11.80 -6.68 -0.31
N LEU A 66 10.93 -7.32 -1.09
CA LEU A 66 9.73 -6.69 -1.60
C LEU A 66 8.57 -7.01 -0.66
N TYR A 67 7.74 -6.03 -0.38
CA TYR A 67 6.57 -6.14 0.47
C TYR A 67 5.31 -5.74 -0.29
N LEU A 68 4.22 -6.42 0.00
CA LEU A 68 2.88 -6.07 -0.41
C LEU A 68 2.13 -5.55 0.80
N VAL A 69 1.67 -4.31 0.72
CA VAL A 69 0.74 -3.74 1.70
C VAL A 69 -0.63 -3.62 1.05
N THR A 70 -1.65 -4.15 1.71
CA THR A 70 -3.04 -4.01 1.27
C THR A 70 -3.81 -3.13 2.24
N GLY A 71 -4.60 -2.18 1.75
CA GLY A 71 -5.53 -1.39 2.56
C GLY A 71 -6.92 -1.41 1.95
N ARG A 72 -7.96 -1.54 2.77
CA ARG A 72 -9.35 -1.51 2.31
C ARG A 72 -9.86 -0.08 2.27
N TRP A 73 -10.41 0.31 1.12
CA TRP A 73 -11.10 1.59 0.96
C TRP A 73 -12.47 1.51 1.62
N ASP A 74 -12.70 2.38 2.58
CA ASP A 74 -13.99 2.61 3.20
C ASP A 74 -14.67 3.79 2.49
N GLU A 75 -15.72 3.51 1.72
CA GLU A 75 -16.45 4.55 0.97
C GLU A 75 -17.28 5.47 1.89
N GLU A 76 -17.71 5.00 3.06
CA GLU A 76 -18.52 5.79 3.99
C GLU A 76 -17.65 6.82 4.71
N GLN A 77 -16.43 6.43 5.08
CA GLN A 77 -15.47 7.27 5.79
C GLN A 77 -14.52 8.01 4.84
N GLY A 78 -14.41 7.57 3.57
CA GLY A 78 -13.53 8.15 2.56
C GLY A 78 -12.04 7.96 2.89
N CYS A 79 -11.68 6.84 3.50
CA CYS A 79 -10.31 6.56 3.93
C CYS A 79 -9.87 5.11 3.68
N LEU A 80 -8.54 4.89 3.66
CA LEU A 80 -7.97 3.54 3.70
C LEU A 80 -7.81 3.06 5.14
N GLN A 81 -8.23 1.82 5.39
CA GLN A 81 -8.15 1.16 6.68
C GLN A 81 -7.78 -0.33 6.52
N ASP A 82 -7.73 -1.07 7.63
CA ASP A 82 -7.44 -2.51 7.65
C ASP A 82 -6.14 -2.90 6.91
N PHE A 83 -5.07 -2.12 7.14
CA PHE A 83 -3.78 -2.39 6.53
C PHE A 83 -3.26 -3.79 6.91
N LYS A 84 -2.92 -4.58 5.91
CA LYS A 84 -2.21 -5.87 6.06
C LYS A 84 -0.92 -5.82 5.28
N CYS A 85 0.09 -6.51 5.79
CA CYS A 85 1.41 -6.55 5.18
C CYS A 85 1.81 -7.99 4.89
N GLY A 86 2.45 -8.21 3.75
CA GLY A 86 3.04 -9.49 3.36
C GLY A 86 4.39 -9.29 2.71
N MET A 87 5.31 -10.24 2.89
CA MET A 87 6.60 -10.24 2.19
C MET A 87 6.46 -11.06 0.89
N LEU A 88 6.91 -10.49 -0.22
CA LEU A 88 7.04 -11.15 -1.51
C LEU A 88 8.51 -11.56 -1.65
N GLY A 89 8.74 -12.87 -1.75
CA GLY A 89 10.06 -13.51 -1.62
C GLY A 89 11.09 -13.12 -2.67
#